data_AF-A0A1A2PWG0-F1
#
_entry.id   AF-A0A1A2PWG0-F1
#
_cell.length_a   1.000
_cell.length_b   1.000
_cell.length_c   1.000
_cell.angle_alpha   90.00
_cell.angle_beta   90.00
_cell.angle_gamma   90.00
#
_symmetry.space_group_name_H-M   'P 1'
#
loop_
_entity.id
_entity.type
_entity.pdbx_description
1 polymer ?
#
loop_
_entity_poly.entity_id
_entity_poly.type
_entity_poly.pdbx_seq_one_letter_code
_entity_poly.pdbx_strand_id
1 'polypeptide(L)'
;MDWWSVHEHVERTAQRLGIHGWPTAGTAEWRELDDRDPAKILAVLDAGQHHALRMEVAQTAMAEASQAISAAADWAQISLEIRQRNDFYQAKPWLKRAAS
;
A
#
# COMPACT_ATOMS: atom_id res chain seq x y z
N MET A 1 3.06 8.09 -0.75
CA MET A 1 4.11 7.75 -1.73
C MET A 1 4.01 8.76 -2.87
N ASP A 2 5.10 9.03 -3.59
CA ASP A 2 5.05 9.85 -4.81
C ASP A 2 5.74 9.07 -5.93
N TRP A 3 4.95 8.26 -6.63
CA TRP A 3 5.41 7.47 -7.76
C TRP A 3 5.90 8.35 -8.91
N TRP A 4 5.27 9.50 -9.15
CA TRP A 4 5.63 10.37 -10.27
C TRP A 4 7.06 10.86 -10.17
N SER A 5 7.49 11.32 -8.98
CA SER A 5 8.88 11.72 -8.74
C SER A 5 9.88 10.57 -8.99
N VAL A 6 9.51 9.32 -8.70
CA VAL A 6 10.35 8.14 -9.00
C VAL A 6 10.40 7.90 -10.51
N HIS A 7 9.26 7.98 -11.20
CA HIS A 7 9.19 7.85 -12.66
C HIS A 7 10.08 8.88 -13.38
N GLU A 8 10.00 10.16 -12.98
CA GLU A 8 10.86 11.21 -13.53
C GLU A 8 12.35 10.93 -13.27
N HIS A 9 12.69 10.36 -12.11
CA HIS A 9 14.06 9.98 -11.80
C HIS A 9 14.57 8.87 -12.73
N VAL A 10 13.77 7.83 -12.97
CA VAL A 10 14.12 6.73 -13.88
C VAL A 10 14.28 7.27 -15.31
N GLU A 11 13.34 8.08 -15.79
CA GLU A 11 13.37 8.66 -17.13
C GLU A 11 14.62 9.54 -17.34
N ARG A 12 14.91 10.46 -16.40
CA ARG A 12 16.11 11.31 -16.46
C ARG A 12 17.40 10.49 -16.42
N THR A 13 17.40 9.36 -15.71
CA THR A 13 18.56 8.46 -15.65
C THR A 13 18.77 7.76 -16.98
N ALA A 14 17.71 7.25 -17.60
CA ALA A 14 17.76 6.65 -18.94
C ALA A 14 18.27 7.64 -19.99
N GLN A 15 17.76 8.88 -19.97
CA GLN A 15 18.19 9.96 -20.86
C GLN A 15 19.68 10.28 -20.69
N ARG A 16 20.18 10.38 -19.45
CA ARG A 16 21.61 10.65 -19.17
C ARG A 16 22.53 9.54 -19.66
N LEU A 17 22.06 8.30 -19.62
CA LEU A 17 22.80 7.13 -20.08
C LEU A 17 22.66 6.90 -21.59
N GLY A 18 21.78 7.63 -22.27
CA GLY A 18 21.51 7.44 -23.70
C GLY A 18 20.83 6.10 -24.01
N ILE A 19 20.09 5.53 -23.06
CA ILE A 19 19.43 4.23 -23.19
C ILE A 19 17.94 4.45 -23.40
N HIS A 20 17.40 3.85 -24.46
CA HIS A 20 16.01 4.02 -24.88
C HIS A 20 15.15 2.75 -24.70
N GLY A 21 15.76 1.66 -24.25
CA GLY A 21 15.06 0.41 -23.97
C GLY A 21 15.94 -0.53 -23.17
N TRP A 22 15.32 -1.34 -22.32
CA TRP A 22 15.95 -2.35 -21.50
C TRP A 22 14.99 -3.52 -21.32
N PRO A 23 15.49 -4.75 -21.10
CA PRO A 23 14.63 -5.88 -20.78
C PRO A 23 14.01 -5.73 -19.40
N THR A 24 12.88 -6.39 -19.16
CA THR A 24 12.28 -6.47 -17.82
C THR A 24 13.23 -7.17 -16.85
N ALA A 25 13.40 -6.63 -15.64
CA ALA A 25 14.28 -7.23 -14.64
C ALA A 25 13.91 -8.71 -14.38
N GLY A 26 14.91 -9.59 -14.43
CA GLY A 26 14.75 -11.02 -14.16
C GLY A 26 14.42 -11.90 -15.37
N THR A 27 14.14 -11.33 -16.54
CA THR A 27 13.95 -12.15 -17.76
C THR A 27 15.27 -12.82 -18.21
N ALA A 28 15.19 -13.73 -19.19
CA ALA A 28 16.38 -14.36 -19.75
C ALA A 28 17.31 -13.32 -20.38
N GLU A 29 16.76 -12.40 -21.16
CA GLU A 29 17.48 -11.31 -21.80
C GLU A 29 18.17 -10.41 -20.77
N TRP A 30 17.52 -10.12 -19.64
CA TRP A 30 18.13 -9.35 -18.55
C TRP A 30 19.28 -10.11 -17.88
N ARG A 31 19.16 -11.43 -17.70
CA ARG A 31 20.22 -12.25 -17.09
C ARG A 31 21.46 -12.35 -17.96
N GLU A 32 21.29 -12.28 -19.27
CA GLU A 32 22.38 -12.32 -20.26
C GLU A 32 23.16 -11.00 -20.36
N LEU A 33 22.61 -9.89 -19.89
CA LEU A 33 23.33 -8.62 -19.83
C LEU A 33 24.54 -8.70 -18.87
N ASP A 34 25.62 -8.00 -19.21
CA ASP A 34 26.76 -7.82 -18.30
C ASP A 34 26.33 -7.08 -17.03
N ASP A 35 26.92 -7.40 -15.87
CA ASP A 35 26.58 -6.75 -14.60
C ASP A 35 26.88 -5.25 -14.57
N ARG A 36 27.76 -4.77 -15.47
CA ARG A 36 28.09 -3.35 -15.65
C ARG A 36 27.32 -2.71 -16.79
N ASP A 37 26.47 -3.45 -17.50
CA ASP A 37 25.59 -2.89 -18.51
C ASP A 37 24.58 -1.95 -17.83
N PRO A 38 24.56 -0.64 -18.15
CA PRO A 38 23.64 0.28 -17.51
C PRO A 38 22.16 -0.03 -17.81
N ALA A 39 21.84 -0.75 -18.90
CA ALA A 39 20.49 -1.23 -19.16
C ALA A 39 20.03 -2.26 -18.11
N LYS A 40 20.96 -3.05 -17.56
CA LYS A 40 20.67 -4.02 -16.48
C LYS A 40 20.28 -3.31 -15.19
N ILE A 41 20.93 -2.19 -14.89
CA ILE A 41 20.61 -1.31 -13.75
C ILE A 41 19.28 -0.59 -13.97
N LEU A 42 19.05 -0.03 -15.17
CA LEU A 42 17.79 0.63 -15.51
C LEU A 42 16.59 -0.30 -15.39
N ALA A 43 16.72 -1.57 -15.77
CA ALA A 43 15.67 -2.56 -15.56
C ALA A 43 15.29 -2.74 -14.09
N VAL A 44 16.26 -2.70 -13.18
CA VAL A 44 16.01 -2.79 -11.73
C VAL A 44 15.36 -1.50 -11.21
N LEU A 45 15.79 -0.34 -11.70
CA LEU A 45 15.14 0.94 -11.38
C LEU A 45 13.69 0.99 -11.86
N ASP A 46 13.42 0.47 -13.06
CA ASP A 46 12.07 0.35 -13.61
C ASP A 46 11.18 -0.62 -12.79
N ALA A 47 11.74 -1.74 -12.31
CA ALA A 47 11.04 -2.60 -11.35
C ALA A 47 10.75 -1.85 -10.03
N GLY A 48 11.67 -1.00 -9.57
CA GLY A 48 11.52 -0.15 -8.41
C GLY A 48 10.37 0.87 -8.54
N GLN A 49 10.25 1.56 -9.68
CA GLN A 49 9.11 2.48 -9.89
C GLN A 49 7.77 1.74 -9.90
N HIS A 50 7.69 0.53 -10.46
CA HIS A 50 6.45 -0.27 -10.42
C HIS A 50 6.07 -0.67 -8.98
N HIS A 51 7.06 -0.93 -8.12
CA HIS A 51 6.80 -1.16 -6.70
C HIS A 51 6.28 0.12 -6.02
N ALA A 52 6.88 1.28 -6.30
CA ALA A 52 6.42 2.55 -5.76
C ALA A 52 4.96 2.85 -6.16
N LEU A 53 4.61 2.62 -7.44
CA LEU A 53 3.23 2.73 -7.93
C LEU A 53 2.29 1.82 -7.14
N ARG A 54 2.67 0.55 -6.96
CA ARG A 54 1.86 -0.43 -6.23
C ARG A 54 1.61 -0.01 -4.79
N MET A 55 2.63 0.53 -4.11
CA MET A 55 2.50 1.04 -2.75
C MET A 55 1.56 2.24 -2.68
N GLU A 56 1.66 3.19 -3.60
CA GLU A 56 0.78 4.36 -3.66
C GLU A 56 -0.69 3.95 -3.87
N VAL A 57 -0.94 3.11 -4.87
CA VAL A 57 -2.30 2.59 -5.15
C VAL A 57 -2.86 1.81 -3.96
N ALA A 58 -2.04 0.99 -3.30
CA ALA A 58 -2.46 0.26 -2.11
C ALA A 58 -2.80 1.19 -0.93
N GLN A 59 -2.06 2.28 -0.75
CA GLN A 59 -2.35 3.30 0.27
C GLN A 59 -3.69 3.99 -0.02
N THR A 60 -3.93 4.38 -1.27
CA THR A 60 -5.21 4.98 -1.68
C THR A 60 -6.37 4.04 -1.44
N ALA A 61 -6.27 2.78 -1.88
CA ALA A 61 -7.31 1.78 -1.68
C ALA A 61 -7.58 1.49 -0.19
N MET A 62 -6.53 1.45 0.65
CA MET A 62 -6.68 1.26 2.09
C MET A 62 -7.35 2.47 2.77
N ALA A 63 -7.05 3.68 2.32
CA ALA A 63 -7.69 4.90 2.80
C ALA A 63 -9.19 4.92 2.43
N GLU A 64 -9.53 4.59 1.17
CA GLU A 64 -10.92 4.47 0.71
C GLU A 64 -11.68 3.40 1.49
N ALA A 65 -11.09 2.22 1.70
CA ALA A 65 -11.69 1.16 2.51
C ALA A 65 -11.91 1.60 3.96
N SER A 66 -10.96 2.33 4.56
CA SER A 66 -11.08 2.85 5.92
C SER A 66 -12.21 3.88 6.03
N GLN A 67 -12.35 4.76 5.04
CA GLN A 67 -13.46 5.71 4.97
C GLN A 67 -14.80 5.00 4.81
N ALA A 68 -14.88 4.00 3.93
CA ALA A 68 -16.09 3.20 3.72
C ALA A 68 -16.53 2.50 5.02
N ILE A 69 -15.60 1.89 5.75
CA ILE A 69 -15.89 1.28 7.07
C ILE A 69 -16.35 2.35 8.08
N SER A 70 -15.65 3.48 8.15
CA SER A 70 -16.01 4.58 9.05
C SER A 70 -17.41 5.14 8.75
N ALA A 71 -17.85 5.10 7.49
CA ALA A 71 -19.17 5.56 7.07
C ALA A 71 -20.27 4.48 7.13
N ALA A 72 -19.90 3.20 7.28
CA ALA A 72 -20.83 2.08 7.19
C ALA A 72 -21.80 1.99 8.38
N ALA A 73 -21.48 2.60 9.52
CA ALA A 73 -22.33 2.59 10.71
C ALA A 73 -22.11 3.84 11.57
N ASP A 74 -23.09 4.16 12.43
CA ASP A 74 -22.91 5.15 13.48
C ASP A 74 -22.07 4.55 14.61
N TRP A 75 -20.74 4.62 14.46
CA TRP A 75 -19.79 4.11 15.43
C TRP A 75 -19.89 4.79 16.80
N ALA A 76 -20.38 6.04 16.85
CA ALA A 76 -20.60 6.75 18.11
C ALA A 76 -21.79 6.15 18.86
N GLN A 77 -22.90 5.89 18.16
CA GLN A 77 -24.06 5.20 18.72
C GLN A 77 -23.67 3.79 19.20
N ILE A 78 -22.97 3.00 18.36
CA ILE A 78 -22.53 1.65 18.74
C ILE A 78 -21.64 1.69 19.99
N SER A 79 -20.71 2.64 20.07
CA SER A 79 -19.84 2.81 21.23
C SER A 79 -20.63 3.19 22.48
N LEU A 80 -21.65 4.03 22.34
CA LEU A 80 -22.55 4.41 23.43
C LEU A 80 -23.33 3.20 23.95
N GLU A 81 -23.91 2.40 23.07
CA GLU A 81 -24.65 1.18 23.42
C GLU A 81 -23.76 0.17 24.15
N ILE A 82 -22.54 -0.06 23.66
CA ILE A 82 -21.56 -0.93 24.32
C ILE A 82 -21.23 -0.43 25.73
N ARG A 83 -21.01 0.89 25.89
CA ARG A 83 -20.71 1.51 27.19
C ARG A 83 -21.88 1.36 28.15
N GLN A 84 -23.07 1.77 27.74
CA GLN A 84 -24.29 1.65 28.55
C GLN A 84 -24.53 0.20 28.99
N ARG A 85 -24.33 -0.75 28.09
CA ARG A 85 -24.43 -2.18 28.42
C ARG A 85 -23.38 -2.59 29.46
N ASN A 86 -22.13 -2.16 29.30
CA ASN A 86 -21.07 -2.46 30.28
C ASN A 86 -21.38 -1.86 31.65
N ASP A 87 -21.78 -0.59 31.71
CA ASP A 87 -22.14 0.12 32.94
C ASP A 87 -23.31 -0.56 33.64
N PHE A 88 -24.32 -1.02 32.89
CA PHE A 88 -25.46 -1.76 33.44
C PHE A 88 -25.03 -3.04 34.17
N TYR A 89 -24.13 -3.82 33.59
CA TYR A 89 -23.62 -5.06 34.22
C TYR A 89 -22.64 -4.77 35.36
N GLN A 90 -21.84 -3.71 35.28
CA GLN A 90 -20.99 -3.28 36.39
C GLN A 90 -21.82 -2.85 37.60
N ALA A 91 -22.92 -2.14 37.38
CA ALA A 91 -23.85 -1.75 38.45
C ALA A 91 -24.66 -2.92 39.02
N LYS A 92 -24.73 -4.06 38.31
CA LYS A 92 -25.50 -5.26 38.72
C LYS A 92 -24.62 -6.52 38.61
N PRO A 93 -23.59 -6.64 39.45
CA PRO A 93 -22.60 -7.73 39.33
C PRO A 93 -23.18 -9.13 39.55
N TRP A 94 -24.38 -9.25 40.15
CA TRP A 94 -25.09 -10.51 40.33
C TRP A 94 -25.81 -11.00 39.05
N LEU A 95 -26.00 -10.14 38.05
CA LEU A 95 -26.56 -10.53 36.75
C LEU A 95 -25.45 -11.12 35.86
N LYS A 96 -25.68 -12.35 35.36
CA LYS A 96 -24.79 -12.99 34.39
C LYS A 96 -25.18 -12.58 32.97
N ARG A 97 -24.18 -12.30 32.13
CA ARG A 97 -24.40 -12.14 30.68
C ARG A 97 -24.89 -13.46 30.11
N ALA A 98 -26.02 -13.45 29.40
CA ALA A 98 -26.38 -14.55 28.52
C ALA A 98 -25.39 -14.58 27.34
N ALA A 99 -24.84 -15.75 27.01
CA ALA A 99 -23.99 -15.90 25.83
C ALA A 99 -24.83 -15.65 24.56
N SER A 100 -24.25 -14.93 23.59
CA SER A 100 -24.81 -14.77 22.25
C SER A 100 -24.39 -15.91 21.34
#